data_AF-A0A2G7GRH8-F1
#
_entry.id   AF-A0A2G7GRH8-F1
#
_cell.length_a   1.000
_cell.length_b   1.000
_cell.length_c   1.000
_cell.angle_alpha   90.00
_cell.angle_beta   90.00
_cell.angle_gamma   90.00
#
_symmetry.space_group_name_H-M   'P 1'
#
loop_
_entity.id
_entity.type
_entity.pdbx_description
1 polymer ?
#
loop_
_entity_poly.entity_id
_entity_poly.type
_entity_poly.pdbx_seq_one_letter_code
_entity_poly.pdbx_strand_id
1 'polypeptide(L)'
;MSLWAFCNYISLISNLLFWRIHMGVGVARKEVTRTDVTTLPIKATTVLTRQDLVDLVQGKFIALCITDYYPKWLCEQLCKRLLKLPEFARYLRAQNVGVQRTGMTFFETKGDPRLLEQYYAEAQRMRTTIRNTCFPYLSPIDKLRVELEEVWFAGARLENIHGQPMMVGIARMFEDSFELPPHQDVLARDIVDNSSDGLLLSQLSANIYLREAKFGGELEIWGIKPSYQEFLKLACDDLHFDQNKLPPSQVLYKPRAGDLVLFDSGRVHAVRPSKQGPRVSMSCFVGYRGQNMPLTYWS
;
A
#
# COMPACT_ATOMS: atom_id res chain seq x y z
N MET A 1 66.80 -15.66 -10.35
CA MET A 1 66.64 -15.82 -11.81
C MET A 1 65.30 -16.51 -12.03
N SER A 2 64.33 -16.05 -12.81
CA SER A 2 64.18 -14.89 -13.70
C SER A 2 62.71 -14.95 -14.16
N LEU A 3 61.94 -13.88 -13.99
CA LEU A 3 61.46 -12.98 -15.05
C LEU A 3 60.33 -13.55 -15.96
N TRP A 4 59.12 -12.96 -15.90
CA TRP A 4 58.50 -12.06 -16.91
C TRP A 4 57.89 -12.81 -18.11
N ALA A 5 56.58 -12.73 -18.41
CA ALA A 5 55.71 -11.61 -18.80
C ALA A 5 55.64 -11.37 -20.32
N PHE A 6 54.44 -10.94 -20.75
CA PHE A 6 54.04 -10.33 -22.04
C PHE A 6 53.86 -11.28 -23.24
N CYS A 7 52.88 -11.10 -24.15
CA CYS A 7 52.14 -9.90 -24.55
C CYS A 7 50.94 -10.28 -25.45
N ASN A 8 49.79 -9.58 -25.31
CA ASN A 8 48.99 -8.86 -26.34
C ASN A 8 48.58 -9.59 -27.66
N TYR A 9 47.44 -9.37 -28.32
CA TYR A 9 46.52 -8.23 -28.43
C TYR A 9 45.33 -8.65 -29.36
N ILE A 10 44.15 -8.04 -29.19
CA ILE A 10 43.14 -7.68 -30.24
C ILE A 10 42.46 -8.83 -31.05
N SER A 11 41.20 -8.77 -31.50
CA SER A 11 39.94 -8.11 -31.14
C SER A 11 38.89 -8.61 -32.17
N LEU A 12 37.62 -8.37 -31.87
CA LEU A 12 36.53 -8.07 -32.82
C LEU A 12 35.86 -9.21 -33.64
N ILE A 13 34.55 -9.30 -33.39
CA ILE A 13 33.44 -9.61 -34.32
C ILE A 13 33.06 -11.08 -34.49
N SER A 14 32.07 -11.52 -33.70
CA SER A 14 30.87 -12.23 -34.20
C SER A 14 29.96 -12.63 -33.04
N ASN A 15 29.24 -11.66 -32.46
CA ASN A 15 28.06 -11.94 -31.64
C ASN A 15 26.98 -10.88 -31.92
N LEU A 16 26.68 -10.73 -33.20
CA LEU A 16 25.46 -10.12 -33.72
C LEU A 16 24.74 -11.21 -34.47
N LEU A 17 23.63 -11.68 -33.89
CA LEU A 17 22.48 -12.39 -34.49
C LEU A 17 21.97 -13.47 -33.50
N PHE A 18 21.34 -13.05 -32.42
CA PHE A 18 20.22 -13.81 -31.81
C PHE A 18 19.29 -12.81 -31.12
N TRP A 19 18.73 -11.90 -31.93
CA TRP A 19 17.59 -11.04 -31.60
C TRP A 19 16.64 -11.08 -32.78
N ARG A 20 15.56 -11.86 -32.64
CA ARG A 20 14.34 -12.01 -33.47
C ARG A 20 13.81 -13.43 -33.20
N ILE A 21 12.58 -13.73 -32.79
CA ILE A 21 11.27 -13.09 -32.85
C ILE A 21 10.46 -13.75 -31.71
N HIS A 22 9.80 -12.99 -30.83
CA HIS A 22 8.57 -13.42 -30.16
C HIS A 22 7.58 -12.25 -30.24
N MET A 23 7.03 -12.06 -31.43
CA MET A 23 5.77 -11.34 -31.60
C MET A 23 4.63 -12.33 -31.39
N GLY A 24 3.68 -11.96 -30.52
CA GLY A 24 2.29 -12.40 -30.62
C GLY A 24 1.89 -13.58 -29.75
N VAL A 25 1.43 -13.30 -28.53
CA VAL A 25 0.08 -13.70 -28.07
C VAL A 25 -0.45 -12.56 -27.21
N GLY A 26 -1.18 -11.63 -27.82
CA GLY A 26 -2.04 -10.72 -27.06
C GLY A 26 -3.20 -11.53 -26.51
N VAL A 27 -3.25 -11.73 -25.19
CA VAL A 27 -4.42 -12.33 -24.54
C VAL A 27 -5.55 -11.31 -24.68
N ALA A 28 -6.51 -11.61 -25.55
CA ALA A 28 -7.73 -10.85 -25.71
C ALA A 28 -8.48 -10.82 -24.36
N ARG A 29 -8.66 -9.61 -23.83
CA ARG A 29 -9.46 -9.34 -22.63
C ARG A 29 -10.91 -9.66 -22.94
N LYS A 30 -11.52 -10.57 -22.18
CA LYS A 30 -12.92 -10.97 -22.36
C LYS A 30 -13.81 -10.11 -21.46
N GLU A 31 -14.82 -9.47 -22.04
CA GLU A 31 -15.89 -8.80 -21.30
C GLU A 31 -16.70 -9.81 -20.48
N VAL A 32 -17.14 -9.38 -19.29
CA VAL A 32 -17.86 -10.19 -18.30
C VAL A 32 -19.34 -9.79 -18.29
N THR A 33 -20.24 -10.77 -18.39
CA THR A 33 -21.70 -10.56 -18.25
C THR A 33 -22.28 -11.27 -17.02
N ARG A 34 -22.74 -10.43 -16.06
CA ARG A 34 -24.00 -10.40 -15.24
C ARG A 34 -24.57 -11.69 -14.59
N THR A 35 -25.16 -11.75 -13.37
CA THR A 35 -25.89 -10.84 -12.43
C THR A 35 -25.77 -11.40 -10.98
N ASP A 36 -25.61 -10.64 -9.89
CA ASP A 36 -26.69 -9.97 -9.13
C ASP A 36 -26.14 -8.85 -8.20
N VAL A 37 -26.96 -7.78 -8.10
CA VAL A 37 -26.76 -6.45 -7.47
C VAL A 37 -25.63 -5.58 -8.06
N THR A 38 -26.07 -4.57 -8.81
CA THR A 38 -25.26 -3.53 -9.47
C THR A 38 -24.66 -2.51 -8.50
N THR A 39 -23.34 -2.56 -8.32
CA THR A 39 -22.41 -1.41 -8.45
C THR A 39 -20.97 -1.92 -8.63
N LEU A 40 -20.37 -1.65 -9.79
CA LEU A 40 -18.95 -1.85 -10.10
C LEU A 40 -18.14 -0.59 -9.73
N PRO A 41 -16.82 -0.61 -9.95
CA PRO A 41 -15.83 -1.13 -9.02
C PRO A 41 -15.28 -0.02 -8.11
N ILE A 42 -15.47 1.25 -8.46
CA ILE A 42 -14.96 2.42 -7.74
C ILE A 42 -16.08 3.45 -7.59
N LYS A 43 -16.29 3.97 -6.37
CA LYS A 43 -17.05 5.20 -6.13
C LYS A 43 -16.09 6.38 -6.10
N ALA A 44 -16.34 7.42 -6.89
CA ALA A 44 -15.60 8.67 -6.86
C ALA A 44 -16.45 9.80 -6.26
N THR A 45 -15.86 10.60 -5.39
CA THR A 45 -16.50 11.74 -4.71
C THR A 45 -15.44 12.79 -4.37
N THR A 46 -15.85 13.97 -3.92
CA THR A 46 -14.95 15.01 -3.38
C THR A 46 -15.05 15.16 -1.87
N VAL A 47 -15.99 14.45 -1.23
CA VAL A 47 -16.24 14.51 0.20
C VAL A 47 -16.39 13.08 0.74
N LEU A 48 -15.76 12.80 1.87
CA LEU A 48 -15.93 11.55 2.60
C LEU A 48 -17.16 11.64 3.52
N THR A 49 -18.06 10.68 3.43
CA THR A 49 -19.22 10.58 4.33
C THR A 49 -19.24 9.26 5.08
N ARG A 50 -19.98 9.21 6.20
CA ARG A 50 -20.27 7.97 6.92
C ARG A 50 -20.83 6.87 6.01
N GLN A 51 -21.74 7.25 5.11
CA GLN A 51 -22.40 6.29 4.23
C GLN A 51 -21.41 5.69 3.23
N ASP A 52 -20.42 6.45 2.78
CA ASP A 52 -19.37 5.93 1.90
C ASP A 52 -18.55 4.82 2.58
N LEU A 53 -18.19 5.02 3.86
CA LEU A 53 -17.47 4.02 4.64
C LEU A 53 -18.32 2.77 4.87
N VAL A 54 -19.61 2.93 5.21
CA VAL A 54 -20.56 1.82 5.39
C VAL A 54 -20.72 1.04 4.08
N ASP A 55 -20.92 1.74 2.96
CA ASP A 55 -21.09 1.13 1.64
C ASP A 55 -19.82 0.38 1.19
N LEU A 56 -18.64 0.94 1.50
CA LEU A 56 -17.34 0.31 1.19
C LEU A 56 -17.15 -1.00 1.97
N VAL A 57 -17.36 -1.00 3.29
CA VAL A 57 -17.19 -2.22 4.11
C VAL A 57 -18.26 -3.28 3.83
N GLN A 58 -19.44 -2.86 3.35
CA GLN A 58 -20.48 -3.77 2.86
C GLN A 58 -20.21 -4.30 1.44
N GLY A 59 -19.16 -3.82 0.77
CA GLY A 59 -18.77 -4.27 -0.55
C GLY A 59 -19.67 -3.76 -1.68
N LYS A 60 -20.41 -2.66 -1.49
CA LYS A 60 -21.19 -2.04 -2.58
C LYS A 60 -20.30 -1.52 -3.71
N PHE A 61 -19.04 -1.20 -3.41
CA PHE A 61 -17.98 -0.94 -4.39
C PHE A 61 -16.66 -1.47 -3.81
N ILE A 62 -15.65 -1.65 -4.67
CA ILE A 62 -14.36 -2.24 -4.30
C ILE A 62 -13.41 -1.18 -3.74
N ALA A 63 -13.46 0.02 -4.30
CA ALA A 63 -12.69 1.16 -3.84
C ALA A 63 -13.53 2.44 -3.77
N LEU A 64 -13.18 3.31 -2.83
CA LEU A 64 -13.66 4.68 -2.73
C LEU A 64 -12.49 5.61 -3.05
N CYS A 65 -12.72 6.55 -3.94
CA CYS A 65 -11.77 7.59 -4.30
C CYS A 65 -12.34 8.96 -3.95
N ILE A 66 -11.67 9.66 -3.04
CA ILE A 66 -11.95 11.05 -2.75
C ILE A 66 -10.94 11.88 -3.53
N THR A 67 -11.38 12.45 -4.64
CA THR A 67 -10.54 13.24 -5.54
C THR A 67 -10.24 14.60 -4.94
N ASP A 68 -9.03 15.12 -5.17
CA ASP A 68 -8.57 16.42 -4.64
C ASP A 68 -8.70 16.53 -3.10
N TYR A 69 -8.63 15.39 -2.41
CA TYR A 69 -8.74 15.28 -0.95
C TYR A 69 -7.68 16.11 -0.20
N TYR A 70 -6.46 16.14 -0.75
CA TYR A 70 -5.36 16.93 -0.23
C TYR A 70 -4.85 17.91 -1.31
N PRO A 71 -4.59 19.20 -0.97
CA PRO A 71 -4.24 20.19 -1.99
C PRO A 71 -3.00 19.80 -2.79
N LYS A 72 -3.13 19.69 -4.12
CA LYS A 72 -2.05 19.23 -5.01
C LYS A 72 -0.75 20.03 -4.87
N TRP A 73 -0.85 21.36 -4.70
CA TRP A 73 0.32 22.21 -4.48
C TRP A 73 1.07 21.86 -3.19
N LEU A 74 0.34 21.44 -2.15
CA LEU A 74 0.89 21.05 -0.88
C LEU A 74 1.46 19.62 -0.92
N CYS A 75 0.83 18.72 -1.67
CA CYS A 75 1.37 17.37 -1.94
C CYS A 75 2.82 17.42 -2.43
N GLU A 76 3.11 18.26 -3.42
CA GLU A 76 4.46 18.37 -3.99
C GLU A 76 5.48 18.96 -2.98
N GLN A 77 5.07 19.95 -2.18
CA GLN A 77 5.92 20.52 -1.14
C GLN A 77 6.25 19.48 -0.05
N LEU A 78 5.24 18.76 0.44
CA LEU A 78 5.42 17.75 1.47
C LEU A 78 6.20 16.55 0.95
N CYS A 79 5.95 16.12 -0.28
CA CYS A 79 6.71 15.04 -0.93
C CYS A 79 8.21 15.36 -0.94
N LYS A 80 8.60 16.57 -1.36
CA LYS A 80 10.00 17.02 -1.35
C LYS A 80 10.65 17.02 0.03
N ARG A 81 9.89 17.30 1.10
CA ARG A 81 10.39 17.31 2.48
C ARG A 81 10.49 15.90 3.04
N LEU A 82 9.45 15.09 2.85
CA LEU A 82 9.42 13.68 3.27
C LEU A 82 10.57 12.90 2.64
N LEU A 83 10.80 13.02 1.33
CA LEU A 83 11.87 12.29 0.64
C LEU A 83 13.29 12.63 1.11
N LYS A 84 13.47 13.67 1.96
CA LYS A 84 14.75 14.00 2.59
C LYS A 84 14.92 13.36 3.97
N LEU A 85 13.88 12.72 4.50
CA LEU A 85 13.94 12.05 5.79
C LEU A 85 14.91 10.86 5.73
N PRO A 86 15.91 10.78 6.64
CA PRO A 86 16.82 9.65 6.70
C PRO A 86 16.12 8.33 7.05
N GLU A 87 14.88 8.38 7.57
CA GLU A 87 14.13 7.22 7.99
C GLU A 87 13.43 6.45 6.86
N PHE A 88 13.61 6.88 5.60
CA PHE A 88 13.21 6.07 4.45
C PHE A 88 14.11 4.82 4.35
N ALA A 89 13.51 3.67 4.56
CA ALA A 89 14.16 2.37 4.44
C ALA A 89 13.25 1.38 3.73
N ARG A 90 13.82 0.38 3.04
CA ARG A 90 13.03 -0.75 2.53
C ARG A 90 12.53 -1.63 3.68
N TYR A 91 11.43 -2.34 3.46
CA TYR A 91 10.87 -3.28 4.44
C TYR A 91 11.85 -4.40 4.80
N LEU A 92 11.96 -4.74 6.08
CA LEU A 92 12.78 -5.87 6.53
C LEU A 92 12.31 -7.20 5.93
N ARG A 93 10.98 -7.37 5.78
CA ARG A 93 10.34 -8.59 5.26
C ARG A 93 10.22 -8.64 3.72
N ALA A 94 10.47 -7.54 3.02
CA ALA A 94 10.26 -7.43 1.57
C ALA A 94 11.30 -6.50 0.92
N GLN A 95 12.59 -6.79 1.10
CA GLN A 95 13.67 -5.93 0.61
C GLN A 95 13.75 -5.85 -0.93
N ASN A 96 13.13 -6.82 -1.61
CA ASN A 96 13.12 -7.04 -3.05
C ASN A 96 11.99 -6.32 -3.81
N VAL A 97 10.97 -5.78 -3.12
CA VAL A 97 9.84 -5.11 -3.80
C VAL A 97 10.09 -3.62 -4.11
N GLY A 98 11.27 -3.09 -3.78
CA GLY A 98 11.66 -1.70 -4.09
C GLY A 98 10.73 -0.63 -3.53
N VAL A 99 10.06 -0.92 -2.41
CA VAL A 99 9.25 0.04 -1.67
C VAL A 99 10.02 0.48 -0.43
N GLN A 100 10.25 1.78 -0.31
CA GLN A 100 10.78 2.41 0.89
C GLN A 100 9.66 3.03 1.72
N ARG A 101 9.83 3.04 3.04
CA ARG A 101 8.84 3.56 3.98
C ARG A 101 9.49 4.27 5.16
N THR A 102 8.79 5.25 5.73
CA THR A 102 9.21 5.94 6.96
C THR A 102 8.72 5.20 8.20
N GLY A 103 9.64 4.78 9.08
CA GLY A 103 9.32 4.12 10.37
C GLY A 103 8.75 2.70 10.25
N MET A 104 8.99 1.84 11.24
CA MET A 104 8.62 0.41 11.19
C MET A 104 7.12 0.19 11.08
N THR A 105 6.68 -0.76 10.24
CA THR A 105 5.29 -1.23 10.21
C THR A 105 5.10 -2.42 11.15
N PHE A 106 3.89 -2.59 11.68
CA PHE A 106 3.61 -3.71 12.59
C PHE A 106 3.87 -5.07 11.93
N PHE A 107 3.57 -5.18 10.64
CA PHE A 107 3.86 -6.35 9.79
C PHE A 107 5.33 -6.79 9.89
N GLU A 108 6.29 -5.86 10.00
CA GLU A 108 7.71 -6.20 10.05
C GLU A 108 8.12 -6.92 11.33
N THR A 109 7.32 -6.81 12.40
CA THR A 109 7.66 -7.39 13.70
C THR A 109 7.49 -8.91 13.71
N LYS A 110 6.54 -9.48 12.96
CA LYS A 110 6.18 -10.92 13.02
C LYS A 110 5.87 -11.41 14.45
N GLY A 111 5.51 -10.51 15.37
CA GLY A 111 5.37 -10.84 16.78
C GLY A 111 6.69 -11.11 17.52
N ASP A 112 7.86 -10.84 16.91
CA ASP A 112 9.15 -10.90 17.59
C ASP A 112 9.19 -9.84 18.71
N PRO A 113 9.43 -10.23 19.97
CA PRO A 113 9.35 -9.30 21.11
C PRO A 113 10.28 -8.09 20.99
N ARG A 114 11.49 -8.29 20.43
CA ARG A 114 12.47 -7.22 20.28
C ARG A 114 12.05 -6.23 19.19
N LEU A 115 11.52 -6.73 18.07
CA LEU A 115 10.99 -5.87 17.01
C LEU A 115 9.70 -5.16 17.44
N LEU A 116 8.85 -5.79 18.25
CA LEU A 116 7.68 -5.14 18.85
C LEU A 116 8.08 -3.99 19.78
N GLU A 117 9.06 -4.21 20.67
CA GLU A 117 9.59 -3.15 21.53
C GLU A 117 10.14 -1.98 20.70
N GLN A 118 10.92 -2.29 19.64
CA GLN A 118 11.41 -1.27 18.72
C GLN A 118 10.26 -0.52 18.03
N TYR A 119 9.26 -1.23 17.51
CA TYR A 119 8.10 -0.63 16.85
C TYR A 119 7.40 0.37 17.77
N TYR A 120 7.09 -0.02 19.01
CA TYR A 120 6.40 0.86 19.95
C TYR A 120 7.25 2.06 20.38
N ALA A 121 8.54 1.85 20.63
CA ALA A 121 9.47 2.92 20.97
C ALA A 121 9.60 3.95 19.83
N GLU A 122 9.56 3.50 18.57
CA GLU A 122 9.66 4.36 17.40
C GLU A 122 8.35 5.04 17.01
N ALA A 123 7.19 4.44 17.31
CA ALA A 123 5.89 4.91 16.86
C ALA A 123 5.62 6.38 17.24
N GLN A 124 5.86 6.76 18.50
CA GLN A 124 5.68 8.15 18.93
C GLN A 124 6.67 9.10 18.24
N ARG A 125 7.95 8.73 18.21
CA ARG A 125 9.00 9.54 17.58
C ARG A 125 8.65 9.81 16.12
N MET A 126 8.27 8.77 15.37
CA MET A 126 7.96 8.89 13.95
C MET A 126 6.71 9.73 13.69
N ARG A 127 5.63 9.58 14.48
CA ARG A 127 4.47 10.48 14.37
C ARG A 127 4.87 11.96 14.53
N THR A 128 5.76 12.26 15.49
CA THR A 128 6.28 13.61 15.70
C THR A 128 7.16 14.07 14.54
N THR A 129 8.08 13.22 14.05
CA THR A 129 8.93 13.53 12.89
C THR A 129 8.10 13.89 11.66
N ILE A 130 7.05 13.11 11.35
CA ILE A 130 6.18 13.35 10.21
C ILE A 130 5.42 14.67 10.37
N ARG A 131 4.86 14.94 11.55
CA ARG A 131 4.18 16.22 11.83
C ARG A 131 5.11 17.42 11.70
N ASN A 132 6.32 17.32 12.23
CA ASN A 132 7.32 18.37 12.10
C ASN A 132 7.72 18.59 10.63
N THR A 133 7.78 17.52 9.84
CA THR A 133 8.06 17.60 8.39
C THR A 133 6.93 18.28 7.63
N CYS A 134 5.68 18.09 8.06
CA CYS A 134 4.49 18.69 7.46
C CYS A 134 4.24 20.14 7.90
N PHE A 135 4.77 20.55 9.06
CA PHE A 135 4.60 21.91 9.61
C PHE A 135 4.96 23.01 8.57
N PRO A 136 4.17 24.10 8.46
CA PRO A 136 3.04 24.51 9.31
C PRO A 136 1.69 23.87 8.98
N TYR A 137 1.66 22.91 8.05
CA TYR A 137 0.43 22.26 7.61
C TYR A 137 0.19 20.96 8.37
N LEU A 138 -1.06 20.51 8.43
CA LEU A 138 -1.38 19.17 8.92
C LEU A 138 -0.67 18.12 8.07
N SER A 139 -0.35 16.96 8.64
CA SER A 139 -0.04 15.81 7.80
C SER A 139 -1.31 15.33 7.10
N PRO A 140 -1.24 14.81 5.87
CA PRO A 140 -2.39 14.21 5.19
C PRO A 140 -3.12 13.16 6.05
N ILE A 141 -2.37 12.40 6.85
CA ILE A 141 -2.93 11.38 7.73
C ILE A 141 -3.58 12.00 8.97
N ASP A 142 -3.03 13.08 9.55
CA ASP A 142 -3.73 13.79 10.64
C ASP A 142 -5.04 14.43 10.15
N LYS A 143 -5.08 14.97 8.92
CA LYS A 143 -6.35 15.41 8.31
C LYS A 143 -7.37 14.27 8.25
N LEU A 144 -6.96 13.11 7.73
CA LEU A 144 -7.84 11.93 7.64
C LEU A 144 -8.32 11.45 9.00
N ARG A 145 -7.47 11.45 10.02
CA ARG A 145 -7.84 11.02 11.36
C ARG A 145 -8.94 11.89 11.97
N VAL A 146 -8.79 13.21 11.90
CA VAL A 146 -9.80 14.17 12.38
C VAL A 146 -11.11 13.98 11.62
N GLU A 147 -11.03 13.88 10.29
CA GLU A 147 -12.22 13.69 9.46
C GLU A 147 -12.94 12.37 9.75
N LEU A 148 -12.21 11.26 9.94
CA LEU A 148 -12.80 9.98 10.33
C LEU A 148 -13.48 10.05 11.70
N GLU A 149 -12.90 10.78 12.65
CA GLU A 149 -13.48 10.99 13.98
C GLU A 149 -14.79 11.81 13.91
N GLU A 150 -14.84 12.81 13.04
CA GLU A 150 -16.03 13.67 12.86
C GLU A 150 -17.14 12.98 12.06
N VAL A 151 -16.82 12.22 11.01
CA VAL A 151 -17.85 11.59 10.16
C VAL A 151 -18.38 10.28 10.73
N TRP A 152 -17.60 9.58 11.56
CA TRP A 152 -18.01 8.30 12.12
C TRP A 152 -18.78 8.47 13.42
N PHE A 153 -19.97 7.89 13.50
CA PHE A 153 -20.89 8.07 14.65
C PHE A 153 -20.25 7.73 16.00
N ALA A 154 -19.47 6.65 16.07
CA ALA A 154 -18.80 6.23 17.30
C ALA A 154 -17.39 6.83 17.48
N GLY A 155 -17.01 7.80 16.63
CA GLY A 155 -15.69 8.39 16.58
C GLY A 155 -14.61 7.48 15.97
N ALA A 156 -13.37 7.96 16.00
CA ALA A 156 -12.20 7.23 15.53
C ALA A 156 -11.02 7.43 16.49
N ARG A 157 -10.13 6.45 16.61
CA ARG A 157 -8.96 6.52 17.52
C ARG A 157 -7.74 5.77 16.97
N LEU A 158 -6.58 6.00 17.58
CA LEU A 158 -5.41 5.14 17.33
C LEU A 158 -5.73 3.70 17.72
N GLU A 159 -5.30 2.75 16.89
CA GLU A 159 -5.32 1.34 17.29
C GLU A 159 -4.38 1.11 18.48
N ASN A 160 -4.78 0.19 19.34
CA ASN A 160 -4.02 -0.22 20.50
C ASN A 160 -3.84 -1.74 20.47
N ILE A 161 -2.58 -2.16 20.53
CA ILE A 161 -2.21 -3.56 20.69
C ILE A 161 -1.22 -3.60 21.86
N HIS A 162 -1.34 -4.61 22.73
CA HIS A 162 -0.51 -4.74 23.94
C HIS A 162 -0.63 -3.57 24.92
N GLY A 163 -1.74 -2.84 24.93
CA GLY A 163 -1.90 -1.62 25.73
C GLY A 163 -1.13 -0.42 25.18
N GLN A 164 -0.47 -0.55 24.02
CA GLN A 164 0.39 0.47 23.42
C GLN A 164 -0.23 1.06 22.15
N PRO A 165 -0.18 2.40 21.97
CA PRO A 165 -0.70 3.05 20.77
C PRO A 165 0.18 2.77 19.56
N MET A 166 -0.41 2.19 18.51
CA MET A 166 0.30 1.83 17.29
C MET A 166 0.83 3.04 16.50
N MET A 167 1.82 2.80 15.64
CA MET A 167 2.24 3.77 14.64
C MET A 167 1.07 4.06 13.67
N VAL A 168 0.95 5.30 13.19
CA VAL A 168 -0.01 5.65 12.13
C VAL A 168 0.61 6.65 11.17
N GLY A 169 0.37 6.42 9.88
CA GLY A 169 0.63 7.39 8.83
C GLY A 169 2.07 7.38 8.38
N ILE A 170 2.45 6.35 7.63
CA ILE A 170 3.79 6.24 7.05
C ILE A 170 3.80 6.82 5.63
N ALA A 171 4.89 7.44 5.22
CA ALA A 171 5.15 7.74 3.81
C ALA A 171 5.75 6.50 3.15
N ARG A 172 5.28 6.17 1.94
CA ARG A 172 5.78 5.09 1.09
C ARG A 172 6.25 5.66 -0.24
N MET A 173 7.43 5.26 -0.66
CA MET A 173 8.05 5.64 -1.93
C MET A 173 8.33 4.38 -2.73
N PHE A 174 7.78 4.30 -3.93
CA PHE A 174 8.07 3.25 -4.89
C PHE A 174 9.23 3.68 -5.77
N GLU A 175 10.28 2.87 -5.77
CA GLU A 175 11.43 3.06 -6.64
C GLU A 175 11.06 2.79 -8.11
N ASP A 176 11.83 3.39 -9.01
CA ASP A 176 11.55 3.28 -10.45
C ASP A 176 11.69 1.83 -10.92
N SER A 177 10.78 1.41 -11.80
CA SER A 177 10.64 0.06 -12.36
C SER A 177 10.25 -1.05 -11.38
N PHE A 178 10.06 -0.75 -10.09
CA PHE A 178 9.56 -1.72 -9.12
C PHE A 178 8.03 -1.77 -9.08
N GLU A 179 7.52 -2.97 -8.81
CA GLU A 179 6.12 -3.26 -8.51
C GLU A 179 5.98 -3.79 -7.09
N LEU A 180 4.77 -3.70 -6.56
CA LEU A 180 4.36 -4.47 -5.40
C LEU A 180 3.47 -5.61 -5.89
N PRO A 181 3.93 -6.87 -5.85
CA PRO A 181 3.17 -8.00 -6.38
C PRO A 181 1.82 -8.17 -5.68
N PRO A 182 0.88 -8.93 -6.28
CA PRO A 182 -0.41 -9.21 -5.67
C PRO A 182 -0.28 -9.77 -4.25
N HIS A 183 -0.89 -9.12 -3.26
CA HIS A 183 -0.83 -9.50 -1.85
C HIS A 183 -2.14 -9.14 -1.12
N GLN A 184 -2.20 -9.45 0.17
CA GLN A 184 -3.23 -9.00 1.10
C GLN A 184 -2.56 -8.41 2.34
N ASP A 185 -3.13 -7.35 2.89
CA ASP A 185 -2.74 -6.84 4.20
C ASP A 185 -3.83 -7.21 5.21
N VAL A 186 -3.51 -8.07 6.17
CA VAL A 186 -4.46 -8.59 7.17
C VAL A 186 -3.79 -8.58 8.54
N LEU A 187 -4.14 -7.58 9.37
CA LEU A 187 -3.55 -7.38 10.71
C LEU A 187 -3.63 -8.64 11.57
N ALA A 188 -4.75 -9.36 11.51
CA ALA A 188 -4.95 -10.59 12.28
C ALA A 188 -3.92 -11.70 11.98
N ARG A 189 -3.19 -11.63 10.85
CA ARG A 189 -2.09 -12.57 10.54
C ARG A 189 -0.76 -12.16 11.19
N ASP A 190 -0.62 -10.90 11.58
CA ASP A 190 0.60 -10.36 12.20
C ASP A 190 0.52 -10.32 13.73
N ILE A 191 -0.68 -10.47 14.30
CA ILE A 191 -0.89 -10.62 15.74
C ILE A 191 -0.78 -12.11 16.11
N VAL A 192 0.21 -12.45 16.94
CA VAL A 192 0.52 -13.84 17.34
C VAL A 192 -0.12 -14.25 18.67
N ASP A 193 -0.80 -13.32 19.34
CA ASP A 193 -1.43 -13.49 20.65
C ASP A 193 -2.86 -12.91 20.69
N ASN A 194 -3.49 -12.87 21.87
CA ASN A 194 -4.85 -12.38 22.05
C ASN A 194 -4.90 -10.88 22.45
N SER A 195 -3.94 -10.07 21.99
CA SER A 195 -3.74 -8.68 22.47
C SER A 195 -4.55 -7.61 21.74
N SER A 196 -5.39 -7.97 20.77
CA SER A 196 -6.21 -7.01 20.02
C SER A 196 -7.56 -6.70 20.68
N ASP A 197 -8.08 -5.49 20.43
CA ASP A 197 -9.40 -5.00 20.84
C ASP A 197 -10.59 -5.72 20.13
N GLY A 198 -10.50 -7.04 19.94
CA GLY A 198 -11.52 -7.87 19.30
C GLY A 198 -11.42 -7.96 17.77
N LEU A 199 -12.32 -8.75 17.19
CA LEU A 199 -12.30 -9.13 15.78
C LEU A 199 -12.63 -7.95 14.86
N LEU A 200 -11.70 -7.62 13.95
CA LEU A 200 -11.98 -6.72 12.83
C LEU A 200 -12.95 -7.40 11.85
N LEU A 201 -14.08 -6.74 11.56
CA LEU A 201 -15.02 -7.17 10.53
C LEU A 201 -14.51 -6.78 9.13
N SER A 202 -13.79 -5.66 9.03
CA SER A 202 -13.08 -5.24 7.82
C SER A 202 -11.86 -4.41 8.20
N GLN A 203 -10.86 -4.43 7.32
CA GLN A 203 -9.66 -3.61 7.38
C GLN A 203 -9.58 -2.85 6.08
N LEU A 204 -9.57 -1.52 6.13
CA LEU A 204 -9.44 -0.66 4.97
C LEU A 204 -7.98 -0.20 4.86
N SER A 205 -7.41 -0.24 3.66
CA SER A 205 -6.20 0.50 3.31
C SER A 205 -6.61 1.92 2.90
N ALA A 206 -6.00 2.93 3.50
CA ALA A 206 -6.19 4.33 3.16
C ALA A 206 -4.88 4.89 2.59
N ASN A 207 -4.89 5.34 1.34
CA ASN A 207 -3.69 5.86 0.66
C ASN A 207 -3.97 7.27 0.14
N ILE A 208 -3.22 8.24 0.65
CA ILE A 208 -3.25 9.62 0.17
C ILE A 208 -2.03 9.86 -0.71
N TYR A 209 -2.26 10.16 -1.97
CA TYR A 209 -1.20 10.26 -2.98
C TYR A 209 -0.56 11.64 -2.96
N LEU A 210 0.76 11.69 -2.79
CA LEU A 210 1.52 12.95 -2.81
C LEU A 210 2.20 13.20 -4.16
N ARG A 211 2.52 12.13 -4.89
CA ARG A 211 3.10 12.20 -6.22
C ARG A 211 2.78 10.94 -7.01
N GLU A 212 2.25 11.12 -8.21
CA GLU A 212 2.09 10.07 -9.20
C GLU A 212 3.40 9.78 -9.96
N ALA A 213 3.61 8.53 -10.37
CA ALA A 213 4.61 8.20 -11.38
C ALA A 213 4.13 8.67 -12.76
N LYS A 214 5.07 9.01 -13.66
CA LYS A 214 4.69 9.46 -15.01
C LYS A 214 4.06 8.34 -15.84
N PHE A 215 4.58 7.12 -15.75
CA PHE A 215 3.98 5.93 -16.35
C PHE A 215 3.80 4.82 -15.31
N GLY A 216 2.77 3.98 -15.47
CA GLY A 216 2.52 2.85 -14.58
C GLY A 216 2.14 3.26 -13.15
N GLY A 217 2.44 2.44 -12.14
CA GLY A 217 2.12 2.77 -10.74
C GLY A 217 0.62 2.76 -10.40
N GLU A 218 -0.19 2.16 -11.27
CA GLU A 218 -1.61 1.95 -11.00
C GLU A 218 -1.80 1.01 -9.81
N LEU A 219 -2.79 1.32 -8.98
CA LEU A 219 -3.34 0.40 -8.00
C LEU A 219 -4.26 -0.59 -8.72
N GLU A 220 -3.99 -1.88 -8.55
CA GLU A 220 -4.79 -2.96 -9.12
C GLU A 220 -5.45 -3.74 -7.98
N ILE A 221 -6.76 -3.94 -8.03
CA ILE A 221 -7.53 -4.65 -6.98
C ILE A 221 -8.40 -5.71 -7.60
N TRP A 222 -8.36 -6.89 -7.02
CA TRP A 222 -9.20 -8.02 -7.40
C TRP A 222 -10.45 -8.09 -6.52
N GLY A 223 -11.55 -8.57 -7.10
CA GLY A 223 -12.83 -8.73 -6.41
C GLY A 223 -12.88 -9.82 -5.34
N ILE A 224 -11.77 -10.51 -5.08
CA ILE A 224 -11.68 -11.67 -4.20
C ILE A 224 -10.98 -11.33 -2.87
N LYS A 225 -11.40 -12.02 -1.80
CA LYS A 225 -10.78 -11.98 -0.47
C LYS A 225 -10.41 -13.41 -0.02
N PRO A 226 -9.34 -14.02 -0.58
CA PRO A 226 -8.95 -15.38 -0.22
C PRO A 226 -8.72 -15.53 1.28
N SER A 227 -9.25 -16.62 1.84
CA SER A 227 -8.86 -17.14 3.15
C SER A 227 -7.37 -17.54 3.15
N TYR A 228 -6.82 -17.83 4.33
CA TYR A 228 -5.44 -18.30 4.42
C TYR A 228 -5.22 -19.62 3.68
N GLN A 229 -6.18 -20.55 3.71
CA GLN A 229 -6.08 -21.82 2.97
C GLN A 229 -6.13 -21.63 1.46
N GLU A 230 -6.90 -20.65 0.97
CA GLU A 230 -6.92 -20.29 -0.45
C GLU A 230 -5.64 -19.57 -0.86
N PHE A 231 -5.10 -18.71 0.01
CA PHE A 231 -3.79 -18.09 -0.20
C PHE A 231 -2.73 -19.15 -0.49
N LEU A 232 -2.61 -20.20 0.34
CA LEU A 232 -1.62 -21.27 0.14
C LEU A 232 -1.72 -21.96 -1.24
N LYS A 233 -2.91 -22.02 -1.84
CA LYS A 233 -3.12 -22.61 -3.17
C LYS A 233 -2.74 -21.65 -4.31
N LEU A 234 -3.00 -20.36 -4.10
CA LEU A 234 -2.83 -19.30 -5.09
C LEU A 234 -1.46 -18.62 -5.00
N ALA A 235 -0.71 -18.83 -3.92
CA ALA A 235 0.57 -18.21 -3.65
C ALA A 235 1.67 -18.65 -4.64
N CYS A 236 2.63 -17.74 -4.85
CA CYS A 236 3.94 -18.03 -5.44
C CYS A 236 5.07 -18.01 -4.39
N ASP A 237 4.86 -17.33 -3.27
CA ASP A 237 5.75 -17.30 -2.10
C ASP A 237 4.95 -17.04 -0.81
N ASP A 238 5.63 -16.79 0.31
CA ASP A 238 5.00 -16.61 1.63
C ASP A 238 4.20 -15.30 1.79
N LEU A 239 4.29 -14.37 0.83
CA LEU A 239 3.70 -13.02 0.90
C LEU A 239 2.80 -12.69 -0.29
N HIS A 240 3.03 -13.31 -1.44
CA HIS A 240 2.45 -12.89 -2.71
C HIS A 240 1.66 -14.02 -3.40
N PHE A 241 0.61 -13.60 -4.10
CA PHE A 241 -0.17 -14.44 -4.98
C PHE A 241 0.50 -14.56 -6.35
N ASP A 242 0.45 -15.75 -6.94
CA ASP A 242 0.80 -15.97 -8.33
C ASP A 242 -0.25 -15.31 -9.23
N GLN A 243 0.16 -14.24 -9.93
CA GLN A 243 -0.72 -13.49 -10.81
C GLN A 243 -1.38 -14.37 -11.90
N ASN A 244 -0.72 -15.44 -12.34
CA ASN A 244 -1.26 -16.34 -13.36
C ASN A 244 -2.42 -17.22 -12.84
N LYS A 245 -2.54 -17.35 -11.51
CA LYS A 245 -3.62 -18.10 -10.85
C LYS A 245 -4.79 -17.21 -10.45
N LEU A 246 -4.65 -15.89 -10.54
CA LEU A 246 -5.70 -14.95 -10.17
C LEU A 246 -6.71 -14.74 -11.31
N PRO A 247 -7.99 -14.46 -11.01
CA PRO A 247 -8.93 -13.98 -12.01
C PRO A 247 -8.50 -12.60 -12.53
N PRO A 248 -9.16 -12.06 -13.57
CA PRO A 248 -8.96 -10.67 -13.96
C PRO A 248 -9.23 -9.71 -12.79
N SER A 249 -8.40 -8.68 -12.66
CA SER A 249 -8.61 -7.59 -11.71
C SER A 249 -9.89 -6.81 -12.07
N GLN A 250 -10.55 -6.28 -11.05
CA GLN A 250 -11.82 -5.54 -11.20
C GLN A 250 -11.62 -4.03 -11.08
N VAL A 251 -10.54 -3.60 -10.43
CA VAL A 251 -10.13 -2.20 -10.33
C VAL A 251 -8.73 -2.07 -10.91
N LEU A 252 -8.56 -1.09 -11.78
CA LEU A 252 -7.27 -0.54 -12.16
C LEU A 252 -7.35 0.98 -12.07
N TYR A 253 -6.64 1.56 -11.10
CA TYR A 253 -6.76 2.97 -10.79
C TYR A 253 -5.39 3.64 -10.85
N LYS A 254 -5.26 4.67 -11.69
CA LYS A 254 -4.07 5.52 -11.78
C LYS A 254 -4.23 6.70 -10.81
N PRO A 255 -3.52 6.72 -9.67
CA PRO A 255 -3.68 7.79 -8.70
C PRO A 255 -3.11 9.11 -9.19
N ARG A 256 -3.68 10.22 -8.73
CA ARG A 256 -3.15 11.57 -8.91
C ARG A 256 -2.76 12.16 -7.56
N ALA A 257 -1.77 13.04 -7.54
CA ALA A 257 -1.45 13.80 -6.34
C ALA A 257 -2.70 14.53 -5.81
N GLY A 258 -3.01 14.29 -4.54
CA GLY A 258 -4.16 14.82 -3.84
C GLY A 258 -5.28 13.81 -3.61
N ASP A 259 -5.30 12.68 -4.33
CA ASP A 259 -6.35 11.68 -4.16
C ASP A 259 -6.19 10.91 -2.84
N LEU A 260 -7.30 10.62 -2.16
CA LEU A 260 -7.41 9.60 -1.11
C LEU A 260 -8.14 8.39 -1.71
N VAL A 261 -7.51 7.22 -1.63
CA VAL A 261 -8.13 5.95 -2.02
C VAL A 261 -8.27 5.03 -0.82
N LEU A 262 -9.50 4.56 -0.59
CA LEU A 262 -9.87 3.60 0.44
C LEU A 262 -10.36 2.31 -0.21
N PHE A 263 -9.90 1.15 0.27
CA PHE A 263 -10.40 -0.16 -0.15
C PHE A 263 -10.17 -1.21 0.94
N ASP A 264 -10.91 -2.31 0.93
CA ASP A 264 -10.70 -3.41 1.87
C ASP A 264 -9.37 -4.12 1.58
N SER A 265 -8.40 -4.02 2.48
CA SER A 265 -7.04 -4.53 2.30
C SER A 265 -6.94 -6.06 2.40
N GLY A 266 -8.01 -6.71 2.86
CA GLY A 266 -8.17 -8.15 2.76
C GLY A 266 -8.52 -8.61 1.35
N ARG A 267 -8.77 -7.70 0.39
CA ARG A 267 -8.81 -8.03 -1.03
C ARG A 267 -7.41 -8.18 -1.58
N VAL A 268 -7.24 -9.07 -2.56
CA VAL A 268 -5.97 -9.15 -3.29
C VAL A 268 -5.76 -7.83 -4.04
N HIS A 269 -4.57 -7.24 -3.88
CA HIS A 269 -4.21 -5.99 -4.52
C HIS A 269 -2.73 -5.90 -4.84
N ALA A 270 -2.36 -5.07 -5.80
CA ALA A 270 -1.00 -4.89 -6.29
C ALA A 270 -0.77 -3.43 -6.70
N VAL A 271 0.50 -3.06 -6.86
CA VAL A 271 0.89 -1.79 -7.50
C VAL A 271 1.74 -2.11 -8.71
N ARG A 272 1.28 -1.69 -9.90
CA ARG A 272 2.00 -1.92 -11.14
C ARG A 272 3.34 -1.20 -11.18
N PRO A 273 4.32 -1.67 -11.99
CA PRO A 273 5.61 -1.02 -12.12
C PRO A 273 5.48 0.48 -12.41
N SER A 274 6.20 1.32 -11.67
CA SER A 274 6.26 2.76 -11.93
C SER A 274 7.45 3.10 -12.84
N LYS A 275 7.33 4.10 -13.73
CA LYS A 275 8.47 4.59 -14.53
C LYS A 275 8.53 6.12 -14.58
N GLN A 276 9.77 6.64 -14.64
CA GLN A 276 10.11 8.05 -14.71
C GLN A 276 9.63 8.86 -13.49
N GLY A 277 9.99 8.39 -12.30
CA GLY A 277 9.91 9.17 -11.06
C GLY A 277 9.15 8.42 -9.95
N PRO A 278 9.46 8.72 -8.67
CA PRO A 278 8.90 7.97 -7.57
C PRO A 278 7.41 8.25 -7.40
N ARG A 279 6.62 7.18 -7.28
CA ARG A 279 5.25 7.24 -6.78
C ARG A 279 5.32 7.32 -5.25
N VAL A 280 4.73 8.37 -4.68
CA VAL A 280 4.79 8.64 -3.24
C VAL A 280 3.37 8.78 -2.69
N SER A 281 3.10 8.07 -1.61
CA SER A 281 1.85 8.17 -0.86
C SER A 281 2.13 8.25 0.64
N MET A 282 1.18 8.79 1.40
CA MET A 282 1.06 8.51 2.82
C MET A 282 -0.07 7.53 3.04
N SER A 283 0.13 6.54 3.90
CA SER A 283 -0.85 5.48 4.09
C SER A 283 -1.03 5.12 5.55
N CYS A 284 -2.24 4.66 5.86
CA CYS A 284 -2.57 3.96 7.09
C CYS A 284 -3.61 2.87 6.79
N PHE A 285 -3.86 2.00 7.76
CA PHE A 285 -5.02 1.12 7.78
C PHE A 285 -6.09 1.70 8.70
N VAL A 286 -7.35 1.35 8.41
CA VAL A 286 -8.52 1.69 9.23
C VAL A 286 -9.28 0.40 9.57
N GLY A 287 -9.47 0.14 10.85
CA GLY A 287 -10.19 -1.02 11.37
C GLY A 287 -11.66 -0.71 11.58
N TYR A 288 -12.52 -1.61 11.10
CA TYR A 288 -13.97 -1.55 11.28
C TYR A 288 -14.45 -2.75 12.09
N ARG A 289 -15.16 -2.47 13.20
CA ARG A 289 -15.74 -3.48 14.12
C ARG A 289 -17.27 -3.45 14.19
N GLY A 290 -17.92 -2.66 13.34
CA GLY A 290 -19.36 -2.42 13.38
C GLY A 290 -19.70 -0.93 13.43
N GLN A 291 -20.93 -0.58 13.07
CA GLN A 291 -21.36 0.82 12.96
C GLN A 291 -21.43 1.58 14.30
N ASN A 292 -21.52 0.86 15.41
CA ASN A 292 -21.61 1.42 16.77
C ASN A 292 -20.28 1.34 17.54
N MET A 293 -19.22 0.86 16.88
CA MET A 293 -17.88 0.78 17.44
C MET A 293 -16.99 1.84 16.79
N PRO A 294 -16.04 2.43 17.55
CA PRO A 294 -15.12 3.40 16.98
C PRO A 294 -14.31 2.76 15.85
N LEU A 295 -13.99 3.57 14.82
CA LEU A 295 -12.93 3.20 13.90
C LEU A 295 -11.58 3.25 14.61
N THR A 296 -10.66 2.37 14.24
CA THR A 296 -9.27 2.45 14.69
C THR A 296 -8.34 2.64 13.51
N TYR A 297 -7.13 3.15 13.70
CA TYR A 297 -6.16 3.31 12.61
C TYR A 297 -4.72 3.04 13.05
N TRP A 298 -3.91 2.48 12.14
CA TRP A 298 -2.51 2.10 12.36
C TRP A 298 -1.69 2.03 11.06
N SER A 299 -0.43 1.64 11.15
CA SER A 299 0.48 1.36 10.03
C SER A 299 1.48 0.26 10.37
#